data_AF-W0J1C4-F1
#
_entry.id   AF-W0J1C4-F1
#
_cell.length_a   1.000
_cell.length_b   1.000
_cell.length_c   1.000
_cell.angle_alpha   90.00
_cell.angle_beta   90.00
_cell.angle_gamma   90.00
#
_symmetry.space_group_name_H-M   'P 1'
#
loop_
_entity.id
_entity.type
_entity.pdbx_description
1 polymer ?
#
loop_
_entity_poly.entity_id
_entity_poly.type
_entity_poly.pdbx_seq_one_letter_code
_entity_poly.pdbx_strand_id
1 'polypeptide(L)'
;MTEAELTTLIEDATFDYTMGDLDAAVGKLRRATEAAPASFEAWHALAEVNFHARRFDDALAAAGHAHALRPDDLLINTTLSRIWMEKGDKTTAEQFGARARILGWKDQLKNPGASDDAVN
;
A
#
# COMPACT_ATOMS: atom_id res chain seq x y z
N MET A 1 -5.29 16.37 13.91
CA MET A 1 -6.04 16.16 12.66
C MET A 1 -7.21 15.25 12.98
N THR A 2 -8.40 15.58 12.50
CA THR A 2 -9.60 14.75 12.63
C THR A 2 -9.59 13.63 11.58
N GLU A 3 -10.46 12.64 11.73
CA GLU A 3 -10.61 11.56 10.75
C GLU A 3 -11.05 12.09 9.38
N ALA A 4 -11.99 13.05 9.35
CA ALA A 4 -12.43 13.68 8.11
C ALA A 4 -11.29 14.43 7.40
N GLU A 5 -10.49 15.20 8.16
CA GLU A 5 -9.32 15.90 7.61
C GLU A 5 -8.25 14.92 7.10
N LEU A 6 -8.06 13.78 7.76
CA LEU A 6 -7.16 12.73 7.30
C LEU A 6 -7.63 12.16 5.96
N THR A 7 -8.91 11.79 5.86
CA THR A 7 -9.50 11.23 4.64
C THR A 7 -9.36 12.20 3.47
N THR A 8 -9.73 13.47 3.66
CA THR A 8 -9.56 14.50 2.62
C THR A 8 -8.09 14.63 2.19
N LEU A 9 -7.14 14.59 3.13
CA LEU A 9 -5.72 14.69 2.79
C LEU A 9 -5.22 13.50 1.95
N ILE A 10 -5.72 12.29 2.21
CA ILE A 10 -5.42 11.08 1.43
C ILE A 10 -6.08 11.15 0.05
N GLU A 11 -7.33 11.60 -0.03
CA GLU A 11 -8.06 11.78 -1.30
C GLU A 11 -7.38 12.83 -2.20
N ASP A 12 -7.00 13.97 -1.65
CA ASP A 12 -6.26 15.02 -2.36
C ASP A 12 -4.90 14.52 -2.87
N ALA A 13 -4.21 13.67 -2.08
CA ALA A 13 -2.96 13.07 -2.52
C ALA A 13 -3.17 12.03 -3.62
N THR A 14 -4.27 11.28 -3.55
CA THR A 14 -4.67 10.32 -4.58
C THR A 14 -4.98 11.05 -5.89
N PHE A 15 -5.66 12.20 -5.80
CA PHE A 15 -5.91 13.06 -6.96
C PHE A 15 -4.60 13.53 -7.60
N ASP A 16 -3.68 14.13 -6.83
CA ASP A 16 -2.36 14.55 -7.33
C ASP A 16 -1.61 13.39 -7.99
N TYR A 17 -1.64 12.20 -7.37
CA TYR A 17 -1.02 10.99 -7.91
C TYR A 17 -1.60 10.63 -9.27
N THR A 18 -2.93 10.63 -9.43
CA THR A 18 -3.59 10.35 -10.72
C THR A 18 -3.28 11.41 -11.79
N MET A 19 -3.01 12.64 -11.37
CA MET A 19 -2.58 13.73 -12.26
C MET A 19 -1.08 13.66 -12.62
N GLY A 20 -0.32 12.74 -12.01
CA GLY A 20 1.12 12.58 -12.22
C GLY A 20 1.99 13.50 -11.35
N ASP A 21 1.39 14.27 -10.45
CA ASP A 21 2.06 15.19 -9.54
C ASP A 21 2.59 14.44 -8.30
N LEU A 22 3.51 13.51 -8.52
CA LEU A 22 4.00 12.57 -7.50
C LEU A 22 4.57 13.26 -6.26
N ASP A 23 5.27 14.39 -6.43
CA ASP A 23 5.84 15.13 -5.29
C ASP A 23 4.78 15.80 -4.41
N ALA A 24 3.71 16.30 -5.02
CA ALA A 24 2.60 16.90 -4.29
C ALA A 24 1.85 15.83 -3.48
N ALA A 25 1.60 14.67 -4.11
CA ALA A 25 1.02 13.50 -3.46
C ALA A 25 1.86 13.02 -2.25
N VAL A 26 3.18 12.86 -2.43
CA VAL A 26 4.10 12.47 -1.33
C VAL A 26 4.07 13.50 -0.20
N GLY A 27 4.06 14.80 -0.52
CA GLY A 27 4.01 15.86 0.48
C GLY A 27 2.74 15.80 1.35
N LYS A 28 1.58 15.55 0.74
CA LYS A 28 0.30 15.37 1.45
C LYS A 28 0.30 14.10 2.29
N LEU A 29 0.75 12.98 1.72
CA LEU A 29 0.78 11.69 2.42
C LEU A 29 1.76 11.67 3.59
N ARG A 30 2.91 12.35 3.49
CA ARG A 30 3.82 12.51 4.63
C ARG A 30 3.16 13.28 5.78
N ARG A 31 2.43 14.36 5.48
CA ARG A 31 1.66 15.08 6.51
C ARG A 31 0.59 14.19 7.12
N ALA A 32 -0.06 13.34 6.31
CA ALA A 32 -1.06 12.39 6.78
C ALA A 32 -0.45 11.38 7.76
N THR A 33 0.71 10.81 7.44
CA THR A 33 1.37 9.80 8.28
C THR A 33 1.99 10.39 9.55
N GLU A 34 2.51 11.62 9.50
CA GLU A 34 2.98 12.34 10.68
C GLU A 34 1.84 12.66 11.66
N ALA A 35 0.69 13.10 11.13
CA ALA A 35 -0.46 13.48 11.94
C ALA A 35 -1.31 12.29 12.40
N ALA A 36 -1.27 11.17 11.69
CA ALA A 36 -1.96 9.92 12.05
C ALA A 36 -1.05 8.69 11.85
N PRO A 37 -0.05 8.46 12.73
CA PRO A 37 0.90 7.36 12.59
C PRO A 37 0.30 5.95 12.64
N ALA A 38 -0.93 5.81 13.15
CA ALA A 38 -1.67 4.55 13.20
C ALA A 38 -2.58 4.32 11.96
N SER A 39 -2.60 5.23 10.99
CA SER A 39 -3.41 5.07 9.78
C SER A 39 -2.68 4.17 8.78
N PHE A 40 -3.20 2.96 8.61
CA PHE A 40 -2.70 2.03 7.59
C PHE A 40 -2.86 2.62 6.19
N GLU A 41 -3.99 3.25 5.92
CA GLU A 41 -4.38 3.80 4.62
C GLU A 41 -3.39 4.90 4.18
N ALA A 42 -2.99 5.79 5.10
CA ALA A 42 -2.00 6.82 4.80
C ALA A 42 -0.62 6.23 4.49
N TRP A 43 -0.17 5.23 5.26
CA TRP A 43 1.13 4.58 5.04
C TRP A 43 1.15 3.75 3.75
N HIS A 44 0.07 3.02 3.45
CA HIS A 44 -0.05 2.23 2.22
C HIS A 44 -0.09 3.12 0.99
N ALA A 45 -0.87 4.20 1.00
CA ALA A 45 -0.88 5.18 -0.09
C ALA A 45 0.51 5.84 -0.26
N LEU A 46 1.20 6.20 0.82
CA LEU A 46 2.56 6.75 0.75
C LEU A 46 3.55 5.75 0.10
N ALA A 47 3.42 4.46 0.41
CA ALA A 47 4.24 3.42 -0.18
C ALA A 47 4.00 3.29 -1.70
N GLU A 48 2.73 3.24 -2.14
CA GLU A 48 2.37 3.14 -3.56
C GLU A 48 2.88 4.36 -4.34
N VAL A 49 2.64 5.59 -3.85
CA VAL A 49 3.10 6.80 -4.57
C VAL A 49 4.63 6.84 -4.67
N ASN A 50 5.37 6.50 -3.61
CA ASN A 50 6.84 6.42 -3.68
C ASN A 50 7.32 5.30 -4.62
N PHE A 51 6.63 4.16 -4.65
CA PHE A 51 6.92 3.08 -5.60
C PHE A 51 6.77 3.58 -7.04
N HIS A 52 5.67 4.26 -7.35
CA HIS A 52 5.44 4.85 -8.67
C HIS A 52 6.45 5.96 -9.02
N ALA A 53 6.93 6.71 -8.03
CA ALA A 53 8.02 7.67 -8.18
C ALA A 53 9.42 7.02 -8.30
N ARG A 54 9.51 5.68 -8.30
CA ARG A 54 10.75 4.89 -8.28
C ARG A 54 11.67 5.21 -7.09
N ARG A 55 11.10 5.72 -5.99
CA ARG A 55 11.76 5.98 -4.71
C ARG A 55 11.64 4.74 -3.84
N PHE A 56 12.34 3.67 -4.24
CA PHE A 56 12.10 2.34 -3.66
C PHE A 56 12.48 2.23 -2.18
N ASP A 57 13.45 3.00 -1.70
CA ASP A 57 13.80 3.04 -0.28
C ASP A 57 12.71 3.71 0.57
N ASP A 58 12.18 4.84 0.11
CA ASP A 58 11.07 5.54 0.77
C ASP A 58 9.78 4.69 0.73
N ALA A 59 9.53 4.04 -0.41
CA ALA A 59 8.41 3.11 -0.56
C ALA A 59 8.52 1.95 0.44
N LEU A 60 9.71 1.38 0.61
CA LEU A 60 9.95 0.29 1.56
C LEU A 60 9.76 0.75 3.01
N ALA A 61 10.22 1.95 3.36
CA ALA A 61 10.03 2.50 4.70
C ALA A 61 8.54 2.69 5.01
N ALA A 62 7.78 3.32 4.11
CA ALA A 62 6.34 3.50 4.27
C ALA A 62 5.59 2.16 4.31
N ALA A 63 5.96 1.22 3.43
CA ALA A 63 5.35 -0.10 3.40
C ALA A 63 5.65 -0.91 4.67
N GLY A 64 6.85 -0.75 5.24
CA GLY A 64 7.23 -1.34 6.53
C GLY A 64 6.34 -0.85 7.68
N HIS A 65 6.02 0.45 7.72
CA HIS A 65 5.08 0.99 8.69
C HIS A 65 3.66 0.43 8.52
N ALA A 66 3.13 0.42 7.29
CA ALA A 66 1.82 -0.20 7.01
C ALA A 66 1.80 -1.69 7.39
N HIS A 67 2.87 -2.43 7.11
CA HIS A 67 2.97 -3.85 7.46
C HIS A 67 3.03 -4.09 8.97
N ALA A 68 3.69 -3.20 9.72
CA ALA A 68 3.71 -3.25 11.18
C ALA A 68 2.31 -3.06 11.79
N LEU A 69 1.45 -2.26 11.14
CA LEU A 69 0.06 -2.05 11.57
C LEU A 69 -0.84 -3.24 11.20
N ARG A 70 -0.69 -3.77 9.98
CA ARG A 70 -1.52 -4.88 9.46
C ARG A 70 -0.65 -5.91 8.72
N PRO A 71 0.03 -6.82 9.44
CA PRO A 71 0.97 -7.76 8.81
C PRO A 71 0.29 -8.82 7.93
N ASP A 72 -0.99 -9.10 8.19
CA ASP A 72 -1.82 -10.06 7.45
C ASP A 72 -2.75 -9.38 6.42
N ASP A 73 -2.46 -8.15 6.03
CA ASP A 73 -3.19 -7.47 4.96
C ASP A 73 -2.67 -7.88 3.57
N LEU A 74 -3.58 -8.20 2.65
CA LEU A 74 -3.22 -8.68 1.32
C LEU A 74 -2.54 -7.59 0.46
N LEU A 75 -3.00 -6.35 0.58
CA LEU A 75 -2.50 -5.23 -0.22
C LEU A 75 -1.05 -4.94 0.16
N ILE A 76 -0.74 -4.84 1.45
CA ILE A 76 0.62 -4.48 1.88
C ILE A 76 1.65 -5.58 1.56
N ASN A 77 1.27 -6.85 1.66
CA ASN A 77 2.14 -7.95 1.26
C ASN A 77 2.39 -7.94 -0.26
N THR A 78 1.41 -7.53 -1.06
CA THR A 78 1.58 -7.34 -2.51
C THR A 78 2.50 -6.16 -2.81
N THR A 79 2.32 -5.02 -2.15
CA THR A 79 3.17 -3.83 -2.30
C THR A 79 4.63 -4.12 -1.92
N LEU A 80 4.88 -4.79 -0.79
CA LEU A 80 6.24 -5.19 -0.38
C LEU A 80 6.89 -6.14 -1.39
N SER A 81 6.14 -7.11 -1.92
CA SER A 81 6.63 -8.01 -2.97
C SER A 81 7.10 -7.23 -4.20
N ARG A 82 6.30 -6.27 -4.68
CA ARG A 82 6.65 -5.39 -5.82
C ARG A 82 7.89 -4.55 -5.54
N ILE A 83 7.99 -3.94 -4.36
CA ILE A 83 9.14 -3.12 -3.97
C ILE A 83 10.42 -3.95 -3.99
N TRP A 84 10.40 -5.15 -3.40
CA TRP A 84 11.58 -6.03 -3.35
C TRP A 84 11.99 -6.55 -4.73
N MET A 85 11.03 -6.79 -5.64
CA MET A 85 11.34 -7.11 -7.03
C MET A 85 12.13 -5.99 -7.72
N GLU A 86 11.68 -4.73 -7.58
CA GLU A 86 12.36 -3.58 -8.18
C GLU A 86 13.74 -3.33 -7.56
N LYS A 87 13.91 -3.65 -6.28
CA LYS A 87 15.22 -3.60 -5.60
C LYS A 87 16.15 -4.77 -5.95
N GLY A 88 15.65 -5.79 -6.66
CA GLY A 88 16.42 -6.95 -7.11
C GLY A 88 16.51 -8.11 -6.11
N ASP A 89 15.90 -7.99 -4.92
CA ASP A 89 15.82 -9.09 -3.95
C ASP A 89 14.58 -9.95 -4.23
N LYS A 90 14.75 -10.85 -5.20
CA LYS A 90 13.69 -11.77 -5.64
C LYS A 90 13.26 -12.73 -4.54
N THR A 91 14.18 -13.14 -3.65
CA THR A 91 13.88 -14.08 -2.57
C THR A 91 12.92 -13.44 -1.58
N THR A 92 13.21 -12.23 -1.13
CA THR A 92 12.31 -11.50 -0.22
C THR A 92 10.98 -11.15 -0.90
N ALA A 93 11.02 -10.78 -2.19
CA ALA A 93 9.81 -10.53 -2.96
C ALA A 93 8.89 -11.76 -3.03
N GLU A 94 9.44 -12.94 -3.31
CA GLU A 94 8.70 -14.20 -3.37
C GLU A 94 8.05 -14.57 -2.04
N GLN A 95 8.72 -14.31 -0.91
CA GLN A 95 8.16 -14.54 0.42
C GLN A 95 6.89 -13.72 0.66
N PHE A 96 6.96 -12.40 0.43
CA PHE A 96 5.80 -11.51 0.56
C PHE A 96 4.69 -11.85 -0.43
N GLY A 97 5.05 -12.18 -1.68
CA GLY A 97 4.09 -12.59 -2.71
C GLY A 97 3.39 -13.91 -2.36
N ALA A 98 4.11 -14.88 -1.79
CA ALA A 98 3.52 -16.13 -1.30
C ALA A 98 2.54 -15.88 -0.14
N ARG A 99 2.89 -14.99 0.79
CA ARG A 99 2.00 -14.59 1.89
C ARG A 99 0.73 -13.93 1.36
N ALA A 100 0.83 -13.00 0.41
CA ALA A 100 -0.33 -12.37 -0.22
C ALA A 100 -1.28 -13.41 -0.87
N ARG A 101 -0.73 -14.41 -1.59
CA ARG A 101 -1.54 -15.49 -2.19
C ARG A 101 -2.28 -16.32 -1.14
N ILE A 102 -1.60 -16.71 -0.05
CA ILE A 102 -2.22 -17.47 1.04
C ILE A 102 -3.36 -16.67 1.69
N LEU A 103 -3.15 -15.37 1.92
CA LEU A 103 -4.17 -14.49 2.48
C LEU A 103 -5.38 -14.37 1.55
N GLY A 104 -5.15 -14.27 0.23
CA GLY A 104 -6.22 -14.22 -0.77
C GLY A 104 -7.06 -15.49 -0.80
N TRP A 105 -6.43 -16.66 -0.80
CA TRP A 105 -7.15 -17.94 -0.71
C TRP A 105 -7.95 -18.07 0.59
N LYS A 106 -7.38 -17.62 1.70
CA LYS A 106 -8.08 -17.63 2.99
C LYS A 106 -9.33 -16.75 2.98
N ASP A 107 -9.31 -15.62 2.27
CA ASP A 107 -10.46 -14.74 2.13
C ASP A 107 -11.55 -15.36 1.23
N GLN A 108 -11.16 -15.93 0.08
CA GLN A 108 -12.06 -16.66 -0.81
C GLN A 108 -12.78 -17.83 -0.11
N LEU A 109 -12.06 -18.60 0.72
CA LEU A 109 -12.67 -19.72 1.45
C LEU A 109 -13.70 -19.26 2.48
N LYS A 110 -13.56 -18.05 3.03
CA LYS A 110 -14.56 -17.44 3.91
C LYS A 110 -15.72 -16.85 3.13
N ASN A 111 -15.45 -16.32 1.94
CA ASN A 111 -16.40 -15.65 1.06
C ASN A 111 -16.43 -16.28 -0.35
N PRO A 112 -16.97 -17.51 -0.50
CA PRO A 112 -16.85 -18.29 -1.73
C PRO A 112 -17.58 -17.71 -2.96
N GLY A 113 -18.40 -16.66 -2.81
CA GLY A 113 -19.14 -16.01 -3.90
C GLY A 113 -18.48 -14.78 -4.52
N ALA A 114 -17.30 -14.35 -4.04
CA ALA A 114 -16.67 -13.10 -4.50
C ALA A 114 -15.75 -13.27 -5.74
N SER A 115 -15.49 -14.51 -6.18
CA SER A 115 -14.54 -14.81 -7.26
C SER A 115 -15.16 -15.12 -8.63
N ASP A 116 -16.49 -15.24 -8.73
CA ASP A 116 -17.17 -15.74 -9.93
C ASP A 116 -17.56 -14.68 -10.99
N ASP A 117 -17.37 -13.38 -10.71
CA ASP A 117 -17.78 -12.30 -11.63
C ASP A 117 -16.67 -11.84 -12.63
N ALA A 118 -15.52 -12.52 -12.68
CA ALA A 118 -14.38 -12.13 -13.53
C ALA A 118 -14.29 -12.86 -14.90
N VAL A 119 -15.30 -13.63 -15.29
CA VAL A 119 -15.37 -14.27 -16.62
C VAL A 119 -16.79 -14.26 -17.15
N ASN A 120 -17.11 -13.27 -17.98
CA ASN A 120 -18.10 -13.37 -19.04
C ASN A 120 -17.70 -12.50 -20.22
#